data_AF-A0A7R9MIR6-F1
#
_entry.id   AF-A0A7R9MIR6-F1
#
_cell.length_a   1.000
_cell.length_b   1.000
_cell.length_c   1.000
_cell.angle_alpha   90.00
_cell.angle_beta   90.00
_cell.angle_gamma   90.00
#
_symmetry.space_group_name_H-M   'P 1'
#
loop_
_entity.id
_entity.type
_entity.pdbx_description
1 polymer ?
#
loop_
_entity_poly.entity_id
_entity_poly.type
_entity_poly.pdbx_seq_one_letter_code
_entity_poly.pdbx_strand_id
1 'polypeptide(L)'
;MSANSHYKQIQVFNYSTNFAEATKIVSLHLVDPKSDEILVKNLFVGINATDLNITAGRYFKHDDPPYPLGFEYVTSADGLTVIPKPDPEYLALFGTSGLTASIGLSEGSHLASGEKVLITAAAGGVGHIAAQWALLKGCHVIATTSNDKKQE
;
A
#
# COMPACT_ATOMS: atom_id res chain seq x y z
N MET A 1 -7.13 3.03 -29.58
CA MET A 1 -6.01 3.93 -29.19
C MET A 1 -4.81 3.59 -30.09
N SER A 2 -3.79 4.45 -30.25
CA SER A 2 -2.75 4.17 -31.27
C SER A 2 -1.96 2.91 -30.89
N ALA A 3 -1.75 2.02 -31.85
CA ALA A 3 -1.06 0.73 -31.69
C ALA A 3 0.44 0.82 -31.30
N ASN A 4 0.91 2.00 -30.86
CA ASN A 4 2.30 2.33 -30.58
C ASN A 4 2.54 2.91 -29.18
N SER A 5 1.58 2.80 -28.25
CA SER A 5 1.81 3.27 -26.87
C SER A 5 2.56 2.23 -26.05
N HIS A 6 3.75 2.61 -25.55
CA HIS A 6 4.49 1.87 -24.52
C HIS A 6 4.23 2.45 -23.13
N TYR A 7 4.39 1.62 -22.10
CA TYR A 7 4.43 2.05 -20.71
C TYR A 7 5.60 1.41 -19.97
N LYS A 8 5.97 1.96 -18.82
CA LYS A 8 7.01 1.41 -17.95
C LYS A 8 6.36 0.72 -16.74
N GLN A 9 6.89 -0.44 -16.37
CA GLN A 9 6.42 -1.22 -15.23
C GLN A 9 7.61 -1.77 -14.44
N ILE A 10 7.50 -1.79 -13.11
CA ILE A 10 8.42 -2.54 -12.25
C ILE A 10 8.02 -4.01 -12.30
N GLN A 11 8.96 -4.87 -12.68
CA GLN A 11 8.79 -6.32 -12.64
C GLN A 11 9.85 -6.98 -11.76
N VAL A 12 9.48 -8.08 -11.11
CA VAL A 12 10.36 -8.91 -10.29
C VAL A 12 10.95 -10.01 -11.15
N PHE A 13 12.28 -10.14 -11.21
CA PHE A 13 13.00 -11.12 -12.04
C PHE A 13 13.56 -12.30 -11.24
N ASN A 14 13.83 -12.10 -9.96
CA ASN A 14 14.40 -13.11 -9.07
C ASN A 14 14.03 -12.81 -7.63
N TYR A 15 14.02 -13.84 -6.78
CA TYR A 15 13.73 -13.66 -5.37
C TYR A 15 14.91 -13.06 -4.62
N SER A 16 14.70 -11.92 -3.95
CA SER A 16 15.67 -11.28 -3.06
C SER A 16 14.97 -10.35 -2.06
N THR A 17 15.55 -10.20 -0.88
CA THR A 17 15.19 -9.14 0.07
C THR A 17 15.78 -7.79 -0.34
N ASN A 18 16.71 -7.74 -1.30
CA ASN A 18 17.19 -6.51 -1.91
C ASN A 18 16.27 -6.15 -3.09
N PHE A 19 15.48 -5.10 -2.93
CA PHE A 19 14.50 -4.67 -3.94
C PHE A 19 15.14 -4.35 -5.30
N ALA A 20 16.29 -3.68 -5.30
CA ALA A 20 16.96 -3.27 -6.52
C ALA A 20 17.55 -4.46 -7.29
N GLU A 21 18.00 -5.50 -6.58
CA GLU A 21 18.45 -6.75 -7.20
C GLU A 21 17.29 -7.61 -7.69
N ALA A 22 16.15 -7.57 -7.00
CA ALA A 22 14.98 -8.36 -7.37
C ALA A 22 14.22 -7.78 -8.58
N THR A 23 14.30 -6.47 -8.81
CA THR A 23 13.39 -5.77 -9.73
C THR A 23 14.11 -5.04 -10.87
N LYS A 24 13.38 -4.84 -11.98
CA LYS A 24 13.79 -3.94 -13.08
C LYS A 24 12.59 -3.14 -13.56
N ILE A 25 12.86 -1.94 -14.07
CA ILE A 25 11.86 -1.18 -14.84
C ILE A 25 11.93 -1.65 -16.29
N VAL A 26 10.83 -2.20 -16.78
CA VAL A 26 10.68 -2.75 -18.13
C VAL A 26 9.74 -1.88 -18.93
N SER A 27 10.05 -1.65 -20.21
CA SER A 27 9.15 -0.97 -21.14
C SER A 27 8.31 -2.03 -21.87
N LEU A 28 6.99 -1.93 -21.76
CA LEU A 28 6.03 -2.90 -22.29
C LEU A 28 5.11 -2.22 -23.30
N HIS A 29 4.57 -3.01 -24.22
CA HIS A 29 3.52 -2.55 -25.12
C HIS A 29 2.19 -2.53 -24.38
N LEU A 30 1.43 -1.45 -24.57
CA LEU A 30 0.06 -1.40 -24.10
C LEU A 30 -0.78 -2.37 -24.93
N VAL A 31 -1.53 -3.23 -24.25
CA VAL A 31 -2.49 -4.16 -24.86
C VAL A 31 -3.89 -3.68 -24.49
N ASP A 32 -4.82 -3.73 -25.45
CA ASP A 32 -6.21 -3.40 -25.17
C ASP A 32 -6.78 -4.40 -24.14
N PRO A 33 -7.54 -3.92 -23.14
CA PRO A 33 -8.11 -4.81 -22.13
C PRO A 33 -9.12 -5.77 -22.75
N LYS A 34 -9.28 -6.96 -22.17
CA LYS A 34 -10.38 -7.87 -22.52
C LYS A 34 -11.73 -7.24 -22.17
N SER A 35 -12.81 -7.89 -22.61
CA SER A 35 -14.19 -7.42 -22.38
C SER A 35 -14.58 -7.26 -20.90
N ASP A 36 -13.90 -7.96 -19.99
CA ASP A 36 -14.09 -7.96 -18.54
C ASP A 36 -12.97 -7.24 -17.77
N GLU A 37 -12.03 -6.61 -18.47
CA GLU A 37 -10.92 -5.87 -17.89
C GLU A 37 -11.08 -4.37 -18.17
N ILE A 38 -10.53 -3.54 -17.29
CA ILE A 38 -10.40 -2.11 -17.52
C ILE A 38 -8.93 -1.73 -17.63
N LEU A 39 -8.63 -0.81 -18.54
CA LEU A 39 -7.31 -0.20 -18.62
C LEU A 39 -7.30 1.11 -17.84
N VAL A 40 -6.43 1.20 -16.84
CA VAL A 40 -6.33 2.37 -15.96
C VAL A 40 -4.97 3.04 -16.09
N LYS A 41 -4.97 4.37 -15.95
CA LYS A 41 -3.75 5.16 -15.82
C LYS A 41 -3.50 5.45 -14.35
N ASN A 42 -2.51 4.79 -13.75
CA ASN A 42 -2.13 5.05 -12.36
C ASN A 42 -1.59 6.48 -12.25
N LEU A 43 -2.18 7.27 -11.34
CA LEU A 43 -1.78 8.64 -11.03
C LEU A 43 -0.84 8.65 -9.82
N PHE A 44 -1.16 7.85 -8.81
CA PHE A 44 -0.34 7.60 -7.63
C PHE A 44 -0.34 6.11 -7.32
N VAL A 45 0.73 5.63 -6.67
CA VAL A 45 0.87 4.24 -6.21
C VAL A 45 1.40 4.25 -4.78
N GLY A 46 0.95 3.29 -3.97
CA GLY A 46 1.43 3.12 -2.60
C GLY A 46 2.67 2.21 -2.56
N ILE A 47 3.63 2.56 -1.69
CA ILE A 47 4.79 1.73 -1.38
C ILE A 47 4.55 1.07 -0.03
N ASN A 48 4.75 -0.24 0.03
CA ASN A 48 4.43 -1.04 1.20
C ASN A 48 5.65 -1.82 1.69
N ALA A 49 5.78 -1.99 3.01
CA ALA A 49 6.82 -2.84 3.58
C ALA A 49 6.74 -4.29 3.05
N THR A 50 5.53 -4.74 2.70
CA THR A 50 5.30 -6.08 2.14
C THR A 50 5.78 -6.24 0.69
N ASP A 51 6.12 -5.15 -0.02
CA ASP A 51 6.74 -5.25 -1.33
C ASP A 51 8.05 -6.06 -1.26
N LEU A 52 8.83 -5.88 -0.18
CA LEU A 52 10.03 -6.68 0.08
C LEU A 52 9.72 -8.15 0.38
N ASN A 53 8.55 -8.45 0.95
CA ASN A 53 8.12 -9.83 1.18
C ASN A 53 7.68 -10.50 -0.12
N ILE A 54 7.07 -9.76 -1.06
CA ILE A 54 6.84 -10.27 -2.41
C ILE A 54 8.16 -10.54 -3.10
N THR A 55 9.06 -9.55 -3.16
CA THR A 55 10.33 -9.73 -3.88
C THR A 55 11.16 -10.85 -3.28
N ALA A 56 11.01 -11.15 -1.99
CA ALA A 56 11.67 -12.28 -1.33
C ALA A 56 10.97 -13.65 -1.54
N GLY A 57 9.84 -13.71 -2.26
CA GLY A 57 9.07 -14.95 -2.48
C GLY A 57 8.40 -15.49 -1.22
N ARG A 58 8.13 -14.62 -0.25
CA ARG A 58 7.53 -14.98 1.05
C ARG A 58 6.02 -14.78 1.07
N TYR A 59 5.50 -13.91 0.22
CA TYR A 59 4.07 -13.60 0.13
C TYR A 59 3.42 -14.36 -1.02
N PHE A 60 3.89 -14.13 -2.24
CA PHE A 60 3.52 -14.89 -3.42
C PHE A 60 4.76 -15.63 -3.94
N LYS A 61 4.60 -16.92 -4.25
CA LYS A 61 5.58 -17.67 -5.03
C LYS A 61 5.02 -17.82 -6.43
N HIS A 62 5.66 -17.16 -7.38
CA HIS A 62 5.44 -17.33 -8.81
C HIS A 62 6.49 -18.30 -9.36
N ASP A 63 6.04 -19.30 -10.10
CA ASP A 63 6.94 -20.29 -10.71
C ASP A 63 7.67 -19.74 -11.95
N ASP A 64 7.23 -18.59 -12.48
CA ASP A 64 7.72 -18.04 -13.75
C ASP A 64 7.91 -16.49 -13.69
N PRO A 65 9.06 -15.99 -13.21
CA PRO A 65 9.43 -14.59 -13.38
C PRO A 65 9.80 -14.26 -14.84
N PRO A 66 9.55 -13.02 -15.35
CA PRO A 66 9.20 -11.85 -14.56
C PRO A 66 7.69 -11.62 -14.38
N TYR A 67 7.31 -11.08 -13.23
CA TYR A 67 5.92 -10.72 -12.90
C TYR A 67 5.82 -9.29 -12.34
N PRO A 68 4.66 -8.60 -12.47
CA PRO A 68 4.50 -7.23 -12.00
C PRO A 68 4.46 -7.13 -10.47
N LEU A 69 4.79 -5.94 -9.94
CA LEU A 69 4.72 -5.60 -8.51
C LEU A 69 3.81 -4.39 -8.25
N GLY A 70 3.13 -4.38 -7.09
CA GLY A 70 2.31 -3.28 -6.59
C GLY A 70 0.95 -3.73 -6.07
N PHE A 71 0.44 -3.07 -5.03
CA PHE A 71 -0.82 -3.44 -4.36
C PHE A 71 -1.94 -2.43 -4.53
N GLU A 72 -1.59 -1.15 -4.66
CA GLU A 72 -2.56 -0.08 -4.51
C GLU A 72 -2.19 1.12 -5.38
N TYR A 73 -3.22 1.78 -5.89
CA TYR A 73 -3.09 2.92 -6.79
C TYR A 73 -4.29 3.84 -6.67
N VAL A 74 -4.09 5.09 -7.06
CA VAL A 74 -5.16 6.05 -7.35
C VAL A 74 -5.21 6.28 -8.84
N THR A 75 -6.41 6.21 -9.41
CA THR A 75 -6.66 6.44 -10.82
C THR A 75 -8.02 7.12 -11.02
N SER A 76 -8.38 7.40 -12.27
CA SER A 76 -9.69 7.87 -12.68
C SER A 76 -10.30 6.84 -13.63
N ALA A 77 -11.14 5.96 -13.10
CA ALA A 77 -11.85 4.95 -13.87
C ALA A 77 -13.16 4.57 -13.18
N ASP A 78 -14.13 4.11 -13.97
CA ASP A 78 -15.40 3.61 -13.47
C ASP A 78 -15.24 2.24 -12.79
N GLY A 79 -16.16 1.91 -11.87
CA GLY A 79 -16.18 0.62 -11.18
C GLY A 79 -15.17 0.45 -10.04
N LEU A 80 -14.48 1.54 -9.63
CA LEU A 80 -13.55 1.55 -8.51
C LEU A 80 -14.15 2.28 -7.30
N THR A 81 -13.49 2.14 -6.13
CA THR A 81 -13.81 2.94 -4.94
C THR A 81 -13.70 4.43 -5.26
N VAL A 82 -14.82 5.14 -5.14
CA VAL A 82 -14.91 6.56 -5.48
C VAL A 82 -14.26 7.40 -4.37
N ILE A 83 -13.34 8.29 -4.77
CA ILE A 83 -12.72 9.30 -3.90
C ILE A 83 -13.04 10.71 -4.42
N PRO A 84 -13.09 11.74 -3.57
CA PRO A 84 -13.47 13.10 -3.98
C PRO A 84 -12.59 13.72 -5.07
N LYS A 85 -11.29 13.43 -5.07
CA LYS A 85 -10.32 13.89 -6.06
C LYS A 85 -9.15 12.89 -6.15
N PRO A 86 -8.46 12.79 -7.28
CA PRO A 86 -7.27 11.94 -7.41
C PRO A 86 -6.11 12.55 -6.62
N ASP A 87 -5.97 12.15 -5.36
CA ASP A 87 -4.99 12.67 -4.41
C ASP A 87 -4.29 11.51 -3.67
N PRO A 88 -2.95 11.52 -3.52
CA PRO A 88 -2.22 10.45 -2.84
C PRO A 88 -2.60 10.29 -1.37
N GLU A 89 -3.17 11.30 -0.71
CA GLU A 89 -3.65 11.18 0.68
C GLU A 89 -4.68 10.05 0.84
N TYR A 90 -5.47 9.78 -0.20
CA TYR A 90 -6.45 8.70 -0.16
C TYR A 90 -5.84 7.31 -0.21
N LEU A 91 -4.58 7.14 -0.65
CA LEU A 91 -3.84 5.89 -0.47
C LEU A 91 -3.56 5.60 1.00
N ALA A 92 -3.28 6.64 1.80
CA ALA A 92 -3.06 6.45 3.22
C ALA A 92 -4.36 6.01 3.93
N LEU A 93 -5.49 6.64 3.62
CA LEU A 93 -6.77 6.41 4.31
C LEU A 93 -7.53 5.18 3.80
N PHE A 94 -7.69 5.05 2.48
CA PHE A 94 -8.49 3.99 1.86
C PHE A 94 -7.64 2.86 1.27
N GLY A 95 -6.32 3.04 1.23
CA GLY A 95 -5.40 1.97 0.88
C GLY A 95 -5.08 1.08 2.08
N THR A 96 -4.01 0.31 1.90
CA THR A 96 -3.55 -0.74 2.81
C THR A 96 -3.33 -0.22 4.22
N SER A 97 -2.75 0.99 4.36
CA SER A 97 -2.39 1.54 5.67
C SER A 97 -3.60 1.82 6.56
N GLY A 98 -4.56 2.60 6.06
CA GLY A 98 -5.74 3.02 6.81
C GLY A 98 -6.72 1.89 7.04
N LEU A 99 -6.95 1.04 6.03
CA LEU A 99 -7.79 -0.16 6.20
C LEU A 99 -7.21 -1.13 7.23
N THR A 100 -5.90 -1.37 7.20
CA THR A 100 -5.23 -2.24 8.19
C THR A 100 -5.40 -1.69 9.61
N ALA A 101 -5.17 -0.39 9.82
CA ALA A 101 -5.33 0.24 11.12
C ALA A 101 -6.79 0.19 11.59
N SER A 102 -7.74 0.56 10.72
CA SER A 102 -9.17 0.65 11.07
C SER A 102 -9.77 -0.71 11.39
N ILE A 103 -9.56 -1.72 10.53
CA ILE A 103 -10.08 -3.09 10.74
C ILE A 103 -9.40 -3.71 11.96
N GLY A 104 -8.07 -3.63 12.03
CA GLY A 104 -7.30 -4.22 13.14
C GLY A 104 -7.73 -3.68 14.50
N LEU A 105 -8.03 -2.39 14.60
CA LEU A 105 -8.45 -1.76 15.86
C LEU A 105 -9.96 -1.81 16.13
N SER A 106 -10.79 -1.90 15.10
CA SER A 106 -12.26 -1.94 15.27
C SER A 106 -12.78 -3.35 15.48
N GLU A 107 -12.22 -4.32 14.76
CA GLU A 107 -12.66 -5.72 14.77
C GLU A 107 -11.71 -6.61 15.56
N GLY A 108 -10.40 -6.37 15.48
CA GLY A 108 -9.38 -7.27 16.01
C GLY A 108 -9.05 -7.10 17.50
N SER A 109 -9.13 -5.88 18.04
CA SER A 109 -8.62 -5.58 19.38
C SER A 109 -9.69 -5.23 20.43
N HIS A 110 -10.94 -4.96 20.02
CA HIS A 110 -12.04 -4.58 20.90
C HIS A 110 -11.69 -3.51 21.95
N LEU A 111 -10.89 -2.51 21.57
CA LEU A 111 -10.40 -1.48 22.50
C LEU A 111 -11.52 -0.78 23.27
N ALA A 112 -11.32 -0.64 24.57
CA ALA A 112 -12.19 0.11 25.47
C ALA A 112 -11.59 1.48 25.84
N SER A 113 -12.46 2.45 26.09
CA SER A 113 -12.06 3.77 26.58
C SER A 113 -11.31 3.65 27.91
N GLY A 114 -10.22 4.41 28.06
CA GLY A 114 -9.36 4.40 29.25
C GLY A 114 -8.23 3.37 29.22
N GLU A 115 -8.22 2.44 28.26
CA GLU A 115 -7.12 1.49 28.11
C GLU A 115 -5.81 2.17 27.66
N LYS A 116 -4.67 1.59 28.04
CA LYS A 116 -3.34 2.03 27.57
C LYS A 116 -2.90 1.14 26.41
N VAL A 117 -2.57 1.75 25.28
CA VAL A 117 -2.21 1.02 24.05
C VAL A 117 -0.83 1.45 23.58
N LEU A 118 0.06 0.49 23.34
CA LEU A 118 1.36 0.73 22.72
C LEU A 118 1.25 0.60 21.20
N ILE A 119 1.56 1.66 20.47
CA ILE A 119 1.65 1.68 19.00
C ILE A 119 3.12 1.79 18.61
N THR A 120 3.64 0.76 17.94
CA THR A 120 5.00 0.78 17.41
C THR A 120 5.02 1.35 15.99
N ALA A 121 6.18 1.86 15.56
CA ALA A 121 6.33 2.55 14.28
C ALA A 121 5.23 3.62 14.05
N ALA A 122 4.91 4.36 15.12
CA ALA A 122 3.74 5.22 15.19
C ALA A 122 3.78 6.40 14.21
N ALA A 123 4.96 6.79 13.75
CA ALA A 123 5.14 7.81 12.71
C ALA A 123 5.19 7.21 11.27
N GLY A 124 4.82 5.95 11.09
CA GLY A 124 4.76 5.26 9.79
C GLY A 124 3.35 5.24 9.19
N GLY A 125 3.21 4.66 7.99
CA GLY A 125 1.95 4.63 7.23
C GLY A 125 0.75 4.07 8.01
N VAL A 126 0.84 2.86 8.56
CA VAL A 126 -0.22 2.27 9.40
C VAL A 126 -0.24 2.91 10.79
N GLY A 127 0.94 3.10 11.39
CA GLY A 127 1.08 3.47 12.80
C GLY A 127 0.42 4.80 13.16
N HIS A 128 0.54 5.82 12.30
CA HIS A 128 -0.02 7.14 12.61
C HIS A 128 -1.54 7.14 12.56
N ILE A 129 -2.14 6.31 11.71
CA ILE A 129 -3.60 6.13 11.65
C ILE A 129 -4.07 5.33 12.85
N ALA A 130 -3.35 4.26 13.21
CA ALA A 130 -3.66 3.44 14.39
C ALA A 130 -3.63 4.25 15.69
N ALA A 131 -2.64 5.13 15.86
CA ALA A 131 -2.56 6.03 17.01
C ALA A 131 -3.76 6.98 17.08
N GLN A 132 -4.12 7.63 15.97
CA GLN A 132 -5.30 8.50 15.92
C GLN A 132 -6.59 7.74 16.22
N TRP A 133 -6.74 6.53 15.69
CA TRP A 133 -7.93 5.70 15.93
C TRP A 133 -8.07 5.30 17.40
N ALA A 134 -6.98 4.89 18.05
CA ALA A 134 -6.97 4.57 19.47
C ALA A 134 -7.28 5.80 20.35
N LEU A 135 -6.76 6.97 20.00
CA LEU A 135 -7.10 8.23 20.68
C LEU A 135 -8.60 8.55 20.54
N LEU A 136 -9.17 8.41 19.35
CA LEU A 136 -10.61 8.62 19.10
C LEU A 136 -11.50 7.64 19.89
N LYS A 137 -10.98 6.46 20.25
CA LYS A 137 -11.66 5.48 21.12
C LYS A 137 -11.54 5.80 22.61
N GLY A 138 -10.86 6.88 22.98
CA GLY A 138 -10.63 7.27 24.37
C GLY A 138 -9.51 6.51 25.06
N CYS A 139 -8.64 5.83 24.30
CA CYS A 139 -7.48 5.16 24.85
C CYS A 139 -6.33 6.15 25.14
N HIS A 140 -5.44 5.77 26.06
CA HIS A 140 -4.15 6.42 26.26
C HIS A 140 -3.10 5.77 25.38
N VAL A 141 -2.56 6.51 24.41
CA VAL A 141 -1.58 5.98 23.45
C VAL A 141 -0.16 6.21 23.93
N ILE A 142 0.64 5.14 23.94
CA ILE A 142 2.10 5.15 24.05
C ILE A 142 2.64 4.85 22.66
N ALA A 143 3.54 5.68 22.14
CA ALA A 143 4.02 5.58 20.76
C ALA A 143 5.54 5.36 20.71
N THR A 144 6.02 4.50 19.80
CA THR A 144 7.46 4.40 19.49
C THR A 144 7.77 4.84 18.07
N THR A 145 8.92 5.51 17.93
CA THR A 145 9.46 6.00 16.66
C THR A 145 10.99 5.97 16.69
N SER A 146 11.62 6.35 15.59
CA SER A 146 13.07 6.17 15.39
C SER A 146 13.95 7.38 15.75
N ASN A 147 13.37 8.56 15.95
CA ASN A 147 14.10 9.80 16.27
C ASN A 147 13.17 10.92 16.76
N ASP A 148 13.75 11.94 17.38
CA ASP A 148 13.05 13.07 18.00
C ASP A 148 12.16 13.83 17.02
N LYS A 149 12.59 14.01 15.76
CA LYS A 149 11.78 14.70 14.73
C LYS A 149 10.46 14.00 14.42
N LYS A 150 10.38 12.69 14.64
CA LYS A 150 9.14 11.91 14.47
C LYS A 150 8.34 11.79 15.77
N GLN A 151 8.92 12.21 16.89
CA GLN A 151 8.27 12.24 18.20
C GLN A 151 7.48 13.53 18.40
N GLU A 152 8.02 14.65 17.91
CA GLU A 152 7.35 15.95 17.82
C GLU A 152 6.08 15.90 16.95
#